data_AF-A0A2D5XBR6-F1
#
_entry.id   AF-A0A2D5XBR6-F1
#
_cell.length_a   1.000
_cell.length_b   1.000
_cell.length_c   1.000
_cell.angle_alpha   90.00
_cell.angle_beta   90.00
_cell.angle_gamma   90.00
#
_symmetry.space_group_name_H-M   'P 1'
#
loop_
_entity.id
_entity.type
_entity.pdbx_description
1 polymer ?
#
loop_
_entity_poly.entity_id
_entity_poly.type
_entity_poly.pdbx_seq_one_letter_code
_entity_poly.pdbx_strand_id
1 'polypeptide(L)'
;MLSKTTTKPLDSNLGTSYCAALFTALLIVALLMAPSRSSAMHHIESETAAPETKQLAVAERMIDAFYSFDPEQLAPLLEHAATSSERILYYQGWAKGGNYKVLERAPCRIDENKKVACAITVQDDPVLALKTGFNVTDTFHLTFSGEHISAVETSSNDQPVYYEARKWVEANRPEVMSGPCKDRNAGGDTPEDCARAMTKGYKEFYEAVVAPRAE
;
A
#
# COMPACT_ATOMS: atom_id res chain seq x y z
N MET A 1 15.46 48.48 -36.09
CA MET A 1 15.52 49.82 -35.45
C MET A 1 16.18 49.62 -34.08
N LEU A 2 17.51 49.63 -33.91
CA LEU A 2 18.54 50.66 -34.11
C LEU A 2 18.29 51.96 -33.32
N SER A 3 18.95 52.06 -32.15
CA SER A 3 19.59 53.26 -31.58
C SER A 3 20.92 52.79 -30.98
N LYS A 4 22.04 52.92 -31.71
CA LYS A 4 23.06 54.01 -31.67
C LYS A 4 23.85 54.05 -30.34
N THR A 5 25.07 53.45 -30.30
CA THR A 5 26.42 54.05 -30.50
C THR A 5 26.80 55.07 -29.39
N THR A 6 28.00 55.07 -28.79
CA THR A 6 29.29 55.46 -29.42
C THR A 6 30.51 55.22 -28.47
N THR A 7 31.58 54.58 -29.00
CA THR A 7 33.09 54.69 -28.83
C THR A 7 33.77 55.00 -27.48
N LYS A 8 34.76 54.20 -26.98
CA LYS A 8 36.25 54.10 -27.24
C LYS A 8 37.09 55.32 -26.79
N PRO A 9 38.40 55.24 -26.41
CA PRO A 9 39.50 54.30 -26.82
C PRO A 9 40.25 53.65 -25.62
N LEU A 10 41.04 52.57 -25.68
CA LEU A 10 42.27 52.14 -26.39
C LEU A 10 43.55 52.97 -26.13
N ASP A 11 44.54 52.34 -25.48
CA ASP A 11 45.97 52.23 -25.83
C ASP A 11 46.75 51.79 -24.56
N SER A 12 47.68 50.83 -24.59
CA SER A 12 48.89 50.90 -25.40
C SER A 12 49.67 49.56 -25.39
N ASN A 13 50.13 49.23 -26.61
CA ASN A 13 51.42 48.69 -27.03
C ASN A 13 52.15 47.61 -26.20
N LEU A 14 52.45 46.43 -26.77
CA LEU A 14 53.36 46.08 -27.89
C LEU A 14 54.78 45.75 -27.40
N GLY A 15 55.15 44.49 -27.58
CA GLY A 15 56.52 43.98 -27.54
C GLY A 15 56.50 42.45 -27.69
N THR A 16 56.54 41.88 -28.91
CA THR A 16 57.76 41.38 -29.60
C THR A 16 58.77 40.73 -28.64
N SER A 17 59.36 39.55 -28.83
CA SER A 17 59.55 38.71 -30.02
C SER A 17 60.48 37.53 -29.61
N TYR A 18 60.27 36.36 -30.22
CA TYR A 18 61.22 35.27 -30.56
C TYR A 18 62.36 34.82 -29.62
N CYS A 19 62.40 33.51 -29.33
CA CYS A 19 63.54 32.56 -29.42
C CYS A 19 63.25 31.35 -28.50
N ALA A 20 62.88 30.18 -29.00
CA ALA A 20 63.73 29.14 -29.58
C ALA A 20 64.71 28.48 -28.59
N ALA A 21 64.49 27.17 -28.35
CA ALA A 21 65.48 26.12 -28.01
C ALA A 21 66.20 26.24 -26.64
N LEU A 22 66.65 25.21 -25.91
CA LEU A 22 66.72 23.74 -25.95
C LEU A 22 67.48 23.33 -24.65
N PHE A 23 67.29 22.09 -24.16
CA PHE A 23 68.15 21.37 -23.17
C PHE A 23 68.18 21.93 -21.72
N THR A 24 68.28 21.20 -20.60
CA THR A 24 68.70 19.82 -20.28
C THR A 24 68.25 19.52 -18.83
N ALA A 25 68.13 18.23 -18.47
CA ALA A 25 67.72 17.71 -17.17
C ALA A 25 68.73 17.94 -16.01
N LEU A 26 68.25 17.98 -14.75
CA LEU A 26 68.80 17.20 -13.63
C LEU A 26 67.87 17.19 -12.39
N LEU A 27 67.92 16.05 -11.68
CA LEU A 27 67.19 15.61 -10.48
C LEU A 27 67.11 16.61 -9.31
N ILE A 28 66.07 16.47 -8.44
CA ILE A 28 66.23 16.08 -7.02
C ILE A 28 64.85 15.77 -6.37
N VAL A 29 64.90 14.69 -5.61
CA VAL A 29 63.91 14.01 -4.76
C VAL A 29 63.09 14.93 -3.84
N ALA A 30 61.77 14.68 -3.77
CA ALA A 30 61.01 14.81 -2.53
C ALA A 30 59.84 13.81 -2.53
N LEU A 31 60.08 12.68 -1.85
CA LEU A 31 59.07 11.88 -1.17
C LEU A 31 58.09 12.82 -0.44
N LEU A 32 56.78 12.54 -0.52
CA LEU A 32 55.87 12.50 0.64
C LEU A 32 54.42 12.25 0.18
N MET A 33 53.84 11.21 0.78
CA MET A 33 52.41 10.97 0.98
C MET A 33 51.58 10.49 -0.22
N ALA A 34 51.58 9.16 -0.38
CA ALA A 34 50.45 8.45 -0.93
C ALA A 34 49.22 8.59 0.00
N PRO A 35 48.03 8.95 -0.50
CA PRO A 35 46.81 8.47 0.08
C PRO A 35 46.49 7.11 -0.54
N SER A 36 46.44 6.10 0.32
CA SER A 36 45.89 4.78 0.02
C SER A 36 44.55 4.92 -0.70
N ARG A 37 44.42 4.32 -1.89
CA ARG A 37 43.11 4.10 -2.50
C ARG A 37 42.38 3.06 -1.64
N SER A 38 41.57 3.53 -0.70
CA SER A 38 40.57 2.69 -0.04
C SER A 38 39.50 2.33 -1.08
N SER A 39 39.69 1.20 -1.77
CA SER A 39 38.62 0.54 -2.50
C SER A 39 38.08 -0.57 -1.61
N ALA A 40 37.03 -0.28 -0.85
CA ALA A 40 36.10 -1.25 -0.28
C ALA A 40 35.02 -0.55 0.57
N MET A 41 34.11 0.19 -0.07
CA MET A 41 32.80 0.50 0.51
C MET A 41 31.76 0.52 -0.61
N HIS A 42 31.46 -0.65 -1.15
CA HIS A 42 30.22 -0.89 -1.87
C HIS A 42 29.91 -2.37 -1.67
N HIS A 43 29.15 -2.71 -0.63
CA HIS A 43 28.34 -3.93 -0.52
C HIS A 43 27.68 -4.01 0.87
N ILE A 44 26.95 -2.98 1.32
CA ILE A 44 25.98 -3.12 2.42
C ILE A 44 24.78 -2.22 2.14
N GLU A 45 24.12 -2.40 1.00
CA GLU A 45 22.81 -1.80 0.72
C GLU A 45 21.94 -2.70 -0.19
N SER A 46 22.46 -3.87 -0.60
CA SER A 46 21.78 -4.78 -1.54
C SER A 46 20.96 -5.87 -0.85
N GLU A 47 21.14 -6.10 0.45
CA GLU A 47 20.57 -7.26 1.14
C GLU A 47 19.19 -6.98 1.75
N THR A 48 18.83 -5.72 2.00
CA THR A 48 17.50 -5.30 2.49
C THR A 48 16.51 -5.03 1.36
N ALA A 49 16.96 -4.50 0.22
CA ALA A 49 16.08 -4.17 -0.92
C ALA A 49 15.51 -5.40 -1.64
N ALA A 50 16.26 -6.50 -1.71
CA ALA A 50 15.82 -7.72 -2.39
C ALA A 50 14.68 -8.47 -1.65
N PRO A 51 14.72 -8.65 -0.31
CA PRO A 51 13.60 -9.17 0.47
C PRO A 51 12.34 -8.30 0.36
N GLU A 52 12.48 -6.97 0.47
CA GLU A 52 11.35 -6.04 0.40
C GLU A 52 10.61 -6.10 -0.93
N THR A 53 11.35 -6.17 -2.04
CA THR A 53 10.76 -6.31 -3.39
C THR A 53 9.97 -7.61 -3.52
N LYS A 54 10.46 -8.72 -2.95
CA LYS A 54 9.75 -10.00 -2.97
C LYS A 54 8.50 -9.98 -2.08
N GLN A 55 8.58 -9.37 -0.90
CA GLN A 55 7.43 -9.21 0.00
C GLN A 55 6.31 -8.40 -0.65
N LEU A 56 6.64 -7.30 -1.32
CA LEU A 56 5.68 -6.53 -2.12
C LEU A 56 5.05 -7.40 -3.21
N ALA A 57 5.83 -8.18 -3.96
CA ALA A 57 5.29 -9.07 -4.97
C ALA A 57 4.39 -10.18 -4.40
N VAL A 58 4.69 -10.71 -3.21
CA VAL A 58 3.83 -11.68 -2.51
C VAL A 58 2.53 -11.02 -2.06
N ALA A 59 2.61 -9.80 -1.52
CA ALA A 59 1.45 -9.03 -1.08
C ALA A 59 0.49 -8.72 -2.24
N GLU A 60 1.01 -8.31 -3.39
CA GLU A 60 0.18 -8.07 -4.59
C GLU A 60 -0.55 -9.34 -5.04
N ARG A 61 0.12 -10.49 -5.03
CA ARG A 61 -0.52 -11.78 -5.35
C ARG A 61 -1.58 -12.17 -4.33
N MET A 62 -1.36 -11.86 -3.04
CA MET A 62 -2.35 -12.10 -2.00
C MET A 62 -3.61 -11.25 -2.21
N ILE A 63 -3.45 -9.97 -2.60
CA ILE A 63 -4.59 -9.12 -2.95
C ILE A 63 -5.31 -9.62 -4.21
N ASP A 64 -4.58 -10.04 -5.24
CA ASP A 64 -5.17 -10.66 -6.44
C ASP A 64 -6.00 -11.89 -6.07
N ALA A 65 -5.44 -12.78 -5.25
CA ALA A 65 -6.13 -13.97 -4.78
C ALA A 65 -7.32 -13.65 -3.88
N PHE A 66 -7.25 -12.62 -3.04
CA PHE A 66 -8.38 -12.18 -2.23
C PHE A 66 -9.55 -11.74 -3.12
N TYR A 67 -9.32 -10.85 -4.08
CA TYR A 67 -10.38 -10.32 -4.94
C TYR A 67 -10.77 -11.21 -6.12
N SER A 68 -10.12 -12.37 -6.31
CA SER A 68 -10.65 -13.43 -7.17
C SER A 68 -11.85 -14.15 -6.55
N PHE A 69 -12.05 -13.96 -5.23
CA PHE A 69 -13.04 -14.65 -4.41
C PHE A 69 -12.94 -16.18 -4.44
N ASP A 70 -11.75 -16.68 -4.76
CA ASP A 70 -11.43 -18.10 -4.80
C ASP A 70 -10.53 -18.47 -3.59
N PRO A 71 -11.04 -19.24 -2.62
CA PRO A 71 -10.25 -19.62 -1.45
C PRO A 71 -9.11 -20.59 -1.80
N GLU A 72 -9.20 -21.34 -2.90
CA GLU A 72 -8.13 -22.25 -3.33
C GLU A 72 -6.89 -21.47 -3.80
N GLN A 73 -7.08 -20.25 -4.30
CA GLN A 73 -5.97 -19.35 -4.66
C GLN A 73 -5.41 -18.61 -3.44
N LEU A 74 -6.26 -18.25 -2.48
CA LEU A 74 -5.85 -17.44 -1.33
C LEU A 74 -5.19 -18.26 -0.21
N ALA A 75 -5.74 -19.44 0.10
CA ALA A 75 -5.28 -20.25 1.24
C ALA A 75 -3.78 -20.59 1.21
N PRO A 76 -3.16 -20.98 0.06
CA PRO A 76 -1.73 -21.28 0.02
C PRO A 76 -0.84 -20.08 0.37
N LEU A 77 -1.29 -18.85 0.09
CA LEU A 77 -0.53 -17.63 0.41
C LEU A 77 -0.58 -17.29 1.91
N LEU A 78 -1.53 -17.88 2.65
CA LEU A 78 -1.77 -17.63 4.06
C LEU A 78 -1.37 -18.81 4.97
N GLU A 79 -0.70 -19.84 4.44
CA GLU A 79 -0.40 -21.07 5.20
C GLU A 79 0.40 -20.82 6.48
N HIS A 80 1.22 -19.76 6.49
CA HIS A 80 2.04 -19.34 7.62
C HIS A 80 1.44 -18.19 8.44
N ALA A 81 0.24 -17.72 8.10
CA ALA A 81 -0.36 -16.52 8.67
C ALA A 81 -1.09 -16.77 10.01
N ALA A 82 -0.85 -17.93 10.64
CA ALA A 82 -1.46 -18.36 11.90
C ALA A 82 -2.99 -18.11 11.92
N THR A 83 -3.52 -17.54 13.00
CA THR A 83 -4.96 -17.28 13.17
C THR A 83 -5.51 -16.22 12.21
N SER A 84 -4.66 -15.43 11.56
CA SER A 84 -5.14 -14.48 10.54
C SER A 84 -5.52 -15.16 9.23
N SER A 85 -5.05 -16.38 8.97
CA SER A 85 -5.41 -17.15 7.78
C SER A 85 -6.92 -17.40 7.71
N GLU A 86 -7.49 -18.02 8.74
CA GLU A 86 -8.93 -18.31 8.84
C GLU A 86 -9.78 -17.03 8.76
N ARG A 87 -9.35 -15.96 9.45
CA ARG A 87 -10.05 -14.67 9.43
C ARG A 87 -10.09 -14.05 8.03
N ILE A 88 -8.98 -14.09 7.30
CA ILE A 88 -8.90 -13.50 5.97
C ILE A 88 -9.64 -14.35 4.93
N LEU A 89 -9.63 -15.67 5.05
CA LEU A 89 -10.48 -16.55 4.24
C LEU A 89 -11.97 -16.30 4.49
N TYR A 90 -12.37 -16.15 5.76
CA TYR A 90 -13.72 -15.70 6.09
C TYR A 90 -14.03 -14.35 5.46
N TYR A 91 -13.08 -13.40 5.54
CA TYR A 91 -13.28 -12.07 4.98
C TYR A 91 -13.41 -12.08 3.45
N GLN A 92 -12.69 -12.96 2.75
CA GLN A 92 -12.85 -13.15 1.31
C GLN A 92 -14.28 -13.60 0.98
N GLY A 93 -14.81 -14.58 1.72
CA GLY A 93 -16.20 -15.02 1.57
C GLY A 93 -17.19 -13.90 1.86
N TRP A 94 -16.94 -13.07 2.88
CA TRP A 94 -17.78 -11.92 3.21
C TRP A 94 -17.77 -10.91 2.07
N ALA A 95 -16.59 -10.58 1.54
CA ALA A 95 -16.43 -9.65 0.43
C ALA A 95 -17.16 -10.14 -0.83
N LYS A 96 -17.09 -11.45 -1.11
CA LYS A 96 -17.86 -12.08 -2.19
C LYS A 96 -19.38 -11.94 -1.98
N GLY A 97 -19.87 -12.26 -0.78
CA GLY A 97 -21.29 -12.15 -0.45
C GLY A 97 -21.81 -10.72 -0.42
N GLY A 98 -20.94 -9.75 -0.13
CA GLY A 98 -21.21 -8.32 -0.20
C GLY A 98 -20.96 -7.71 -1.58
N ASN A 99 -20.74 -8.53 -2.61
CA ASN A 99 -20.53 -8.11 -4.00
C ASN A 99 -19.46 -7.02 -4.18
N TYR A 100 -18.33 -7.17 -3.47
CA TYR A 100 -17.24 -6.20 -3.52
C TYR A 100 -16.79 -5.96 -4.97
N LYS A 101 -16.70 -4.68 -5.34
CA LYS A 101 -16.17 -4.23 -6.62
C LYS A 101 -15.00 -3.29 -6.39
N VAL A 102 -13.81 -3.70 -6.82
CA VAL A 102 -12.61 -2.85 -6.78
C VAL A 102 -12.80 -1.66 -7.73
N LEU A 103 -12.63 -0.46 -7.19
CA LEU A 103 -12.67 0.80 -7.92
C LEU A 103 -11.27 1.38 -8.10
N GLU A 104 -10.48 1.37 -7.04
CA GLU A 104 -9.11 1.88 -7.05
C GLU A 104 -8.20 0.94 -6.25
N ARG A 105 -6.99 0.73 -6.77
CA ARG A 105 -5.95 -0.04 -6.12
C ARG A 105 -4.60 0.62 -6.38
N ALA A 106 -4.06 1.26 -5.37
CA ALA A 106 -2.68 1.72 -5.41
C ALA A 106 -1.74 0.51 -5.22
N PRO A 107 -0.50 0.56 -5.74
CA PRO A 107 0.51 -0.44 -5.41
C PRO A 107 0.67 -0.59 -3.89
N CYS A 108 0.83 -1.82 -3.43
CA CYS A 108 1.24 -2.11 -2.07
C CYS A 108 2.56 -1.40 -1.77
N ARG A 109 2.72 -0.95 -0.53
CA ARG A 109 3.91 -0.22 -0.09
C ARG A 109 4.33 -0.68 1.30
N ILE A 110 5.61 -0.54 1.61
CA ILE A 110 6.09 -0.73 2.98
C ILE A 110 5.75 0.52 3.78
N ASP A 111 5.14 0.33 4.94
CA ASP A 111 4.80 1.40 5.88
C ASP A 111 5.95 1.68 6.87
N GLU A 112 5.76 2.68 7.72
CA GLU A 112 6.74 3.11 8.71
C GLU A 112 7.06 2.02 9.76
N ASN A 113 6.16 1.05 9.93
CA ASN A 113 6.30 -0.08 10.84
C ASN A 113 6.93 -1.31 10.16
N LYS A 114 7.42 -1.17 8.93
CA LYS A 114 7.96 -2.26 8.11
C LYS A 114 6.93 -3.36 7.78
N LYS A 115 5.64 -3.03 7.83
CA LYS A 115 4.56 -3.86 7.31
C LYS A 115 4.30 -3.49 5.86
N VAL A 116 3.85 -4.44 5.05
CA VAL A 116 3.35 -4.13 3.72
C VAL A 116 1.88 -3.73 3.85
N ALA A 117 1.54 -2.52 3.40
CA ALA A 117 0.19 -1.99 3.37
C ALA A 117 -0.35 -1.95 1.95
N CYS A 118 -1.52 -2.57 1.73
CA CYS A 118 -2.22 -2.59 0.45
C CYS A 118 -3.61 -1.97 0.63
N ALA A 119 -3.80 -0.74 0.13
CA ALA A 119 -5.06 0.00 0.25
C ALA A 119 -5.89 -0.14 -1.02
N ILE A 120 -7.13 -0.59 -0.86
CA ILE A 120 -8.05 -0.95 -1.94
C ILE A 120 -9.38 -0.24 -1.70
N THR A 121 -9.76 0.62 -2.64
CA THR A 121 -11.08 1.24 -2.61
C THR A 121 -12.08 0.37 -3.34
N VAL A 122 -13.16 0.03 -2.65
CA VAL A 122 -14.22 -0.85 -3.10
C VAL A 122 -15.58 -0.18 -2.98
N GLN A 123 -16.50 -0.67 -3.80
CA GLN A 123 -17.92 -0.54 -3.55
C GLN A 123 -18.44 -1.88 -3.06
N ASP A 124 -19.27 -1.87 -2.02
CA ASP A 124 -19.90 -3.06 -1.46
C ASP A 124 -21.38 -2.83 -1.14
N ASP A 125 -22.14 -3.91 -1.14
CA ASP A 125 -23.58 -3.89 -0.91
C ASP A 125 -23.98 -3.35 0.48
N PRO A 126 -23.33 -3.74 1.60
CA PRO A 126 -23.62 -3.15 2.91
C PRO A 126 -23.57 -1.61 2.91
N VAL A 127 -22.52 -1.01 2.36
CA VAL A 127 -22.36 0.46 2.33
C VAL A 127 -23.35 1.09 1.36
N LEU A 128 -23.59 0.48 0.19
CA LEU A 128 -24.62 0.93 -0.75
C LEU A 128 -26.02 0.94 -0.13
N ALA A 129 -26.34 -0.06 0.72
CA ALA A 129 -27.62 -0.14 1.42
C ALA A 129 -27.88 1.06 2.34
N LEU A 130 -26.82 1.73 2.80
CA LEU A 130 -26.88 2.92 3.65
C LEU A 130 -27.02 4.23 2.85
N LYS A 131 -26.96 4.17 1.52
CA LYS A 131 -27.14 5.31 0.59
C LYS A 131 -26.28 6.54 0.91
N THR A 132 -25.07 6.32 1.41
CA THR A 132 -24.14 7.42 1.75
C THR A 132 -23.44 8.00 0.52
N GLY A 133 -23.44 7.27 -0.60
CA GLY A 133 -22.62 7.59 -1.78
C GLY A 133 -21.11 7.41 -1.54
N PHE A 134 -20.73 6.78 -0.42
CA PHE A 134 -19.34 6.55 -0.04
C PHE A 134 -18.84 5.22 -0.61
N ASN A 135 -17.59 5.19 -1.06
CA ASN A 135 -16.87 3.97 -1.38
C ASN A 135 -15.82 3.76 -0.28
N VAL A 136 -15.71 2.53 0.22
CA VAL A 136 -14.83 2.20 1.33
C VAL A 136 -13.42 1.93 0.83
N THR A 137 -12.41 2.33 1.59
CA THR A 137 -11.03 1.90 1.40
C THR A 137 -10.64 0.97 2.52
N ASP A 138 -10.54 -0.32 2.18
CA ASP A 138 -9.93 -1.32 3.03
C ASP A 138 -8.41 -1.27 2.87
N THR A 139 -7.69 -1.48 3.95
CA THR A 139 -6.23 -1.65 3.93
C THR A 139 -5.85 -2.94 4.60
N PHE A 140 -5.12 -3.78 3.87
CA PHE A 140 -4.50 -4.99 4.38
C PHE A 140 -3.08 -4.64 4.84
N HIS A 141 -2.75 -4.97 6.09
CA HIS A 141 -1.44 -4.78 6.70
C HIS A 141 -0.79 -6.14 6.91
N LEU A 142 0.16 -6.47 6.06
CA LEU A 142 0.83 -7.76 6.02
C LEU A 142 2.15 -7.68 6.79
N THR A 143 2.34 -8.63 7.70
CA THR A 143 3.62 -8.88 8.37
C THR A 143 4.27 -10.09 7.72
N PHE A 144 5.58 -10.02 7.51
CA PHE A 144 6.36 -11.08 6.88
C PHE A 144 7.36 -11.71 7.84
N SER A 145 7.58 -13.02 7.69
CA SER A 145 8.72 -13.75 8.22
C SER A 145 9.51 -14.30 7.03
N GLY A 146 10.63 -13.64 6.69
CA GLY A 146 11.32 -13.87 5.43
C GLY A 146 10.44 -13.51 4.23
N GLU A 147 10.13 -14.49 3.39
CA GLU A 147 9.28 -14.32 2.19
C GLU A 147 7.82 -14.76 2.43
N HIS A 148 7.49 -15.25 3.63
CA HIS A 148 6.16 -15.77 3.96
C HIS A 148 5.34 -14.75 4.76
N ILE A 149 4.04 -14.66 4.46
CA ILE A 149 3.09 -13.87 5.24
C ILE A 149 2.89 -14.56 6.59
N SER A 150 3.25 -13.88 7.68
CA SER A 150 3.12 -14.39 9.05
C SER A 150 1.90 -13.87 9.78
N ALA A 151 1.36 -12.71 9.36
CA ALA A 151 0.10 -12.18 9.86
C ALA A 151 -0.52 -11.19 8.87
N VAL A 152 -1.85 -11.10 8.89
CA VAL A 152 -2.61 -10.07 8.16
C VAL A 152 -3.59 -9.39 9.11
N GLU A 153 -3.51 -8.08 9.16
CA GLU A 153 -4.48 -7.21 9.83
C GLU A 153 -5.24 -6.39 8.78
N THR A 154 -6.46 -5.96 9.09
CA THR A 154 -7.27 -5.14 8.20
C THR A 154 -7.74 -3.89 8.93
N SER A 155 -7.78 -2.77 8.21
CA SER A 155 -8.42 -1.53 8.66
C SER A 155 -9.29 -0.98 7.53
N SER A 156 -10.35 -0.24 7.87
CA SER A 156 -11.22 0.42 6.91
C SER A 156 -11.42 1.89 7.30
N ASN A 157 -11.76 2.73 6.32
CA ASN A 157 -12.23 4.10 6.53
C ASN A 157 -13.77 4.21 6.62
N ASP A 158 -14.45 3.12 7.02
CA ASP A 158 -15.91 3.08 7.20
C ASP A 158 -16.43 4.32 7.94
N GLN A 159 -17.51 4.89 7.41
CA GLN A 159 -18.20 6.00 8.07
C GLN A 159 -18.91 5.53 9.34
N PRO A 160 -19.08 6.39 10.36
CA PRO A 160 -19.76 6.02 11.62
C PRO A 160 -21.11 5.31 11.46
N VAL A 161 -21.90 5.70 10.44
CA VAL A 161 -23.20 5.09 10.11
C VAL A 161 -23.13 3.59 9.84
N TYR A 162 -22.01 3.09 9.32
CA TYR A 162 -21.78 1.66 9.10
C TYR A 162 -21.80 0.89 10.44
N TYR A 163 -21.12 1.41 11.46
CA TYR A 163 -21.08 0.80 12.79
C TYR A 163 -22.41 0.96 13.55
N GLU A 164 -23.15 2.05 13.32
CA GLU A 164 -24.51 2.21 13.82
C GLU A 164 -25.45 1.15 13.23
N ALA A 165 -25.40 0.95 11.92
CA ALA A 165 -26.19 -0.06 11.23
C ALA A 165 -25.87 -1.47 11.75
N ARG A 166 -24.58 -1.80 11.91
CA ARG A 166 -24.14 -3.07 12.50
C ARG A 166 -24.77 -3.33 13.86
N LYS A 167 -24.64 -2.36 14.79
CA LYS A 167 -25.20 -2.47 16.14
C LYS A 167 -26.72 -2.59 16.11
N TRP A 168 -27.38 -1.88 15.20
CA TRP A 168 -28.82 -1.98 15.04
C TRP A 168 -29.23 -3.37 14.58
N VAL A 169 -28.56 -3.98 13.61
CA VAL A 169 -28.83 -5.34 13.15
C VAL A 169 -28.61 -6.35 14.29
N GLU A 170 -27.50 -6.23 15.02
CA GLU A 170 -27.22 -7.09 16.18
C GLU A 170 -28.34 -7.06 17.23
N ALA A 171 -28.93 -5.87 17.46
CA ALA A 171 -30.00 -5.69 18.44
C ALA A 171 -31.39 -6.08 17.93
N ASN A 172 -31.68 -5.86 16.64
CA ASN A 172 -33.04 -5.97 16.08
C ASN A 172 -33.26 -7.24 15.24
N ARG A 173 -32.18 -7.91 14.84
CA ARG A 173 -32.19 -9.12 14.01
C ARG A 173 -31.30 -10.21 14.61
N PRO A 174 -31.57 -10.67 15.85
CA PRO A 174 -30.75 -11.69 16.51
C PRO A 174 -30.69 -13.01 15.74
N GLU A 175 -31.65 -13.30 14.86
CA GLU A 175 -31.65 -14.43 13.94
C GLU A 175 -30.50 -14.35 12.92
N VAL A 176 -30.02 -13.15 12.58
CA VAL A 176 -28.84 -12.98 11.72
C VAL A 176 -27.59 -13.43 12.49
N MET A 177 -27.45 -12.99 13.75
CA MET A 177 -26.28 -13.33 14.58
C MET A 177 -26.25 -14.79 15.04
N SER A 178 -27.42 -15.40 15.24
CA SER A 178 -27.52 -16.82 15.62
C SER A 178 -27.60 -17.77 14.42
N GLY A 179 -27.90 -17.24 13.23
CA GLY A 179 -27.92 -17.98 11.97
C GLY A 179 -26.69 -17.71 11.11
N PRO A 180 -26.81 -17.01 9.97
CA PRO A 180 -25.74 -16.89 8.98
C PRO A 180 -24.47 -16.19 9.52
N CYS A 181 -24.59 -15.30 10.51
CA CYS A 181 -23.43 -14.63 11.11
C CYS A 181 -22.91 -15.30 12.38
N LYS A 182 -23.36 -16.52 12.67
CA LYS A 182 -22.85 -17.29 13.80
C LYS A 182 -21.34 -17.49 13.64
N ASP A 183 -20.61 -17.25 14.72
CA ASP A 183 -19.15 -17.43 14.80
C ASP A 183 -18.34 -16.60 13.78
N ARG A 184 -18.91 -15.52 13.21
CA ARG A 184 -18.22 -14.66 12.23
C ARG A 184 -16.89 -14.06 12.73
N ASN A 185 -16.72 -13.93 14.04
CA ASN A 185 -15.48 -13.43 14.65
C ASN A 185 -14.43 -14.54 14.85
N ALA A 186 -14.80 -15.80 14.66
CA ALA A 186 -13.97 -16.99 14.83
C ALA A 186 -13.86 -17.81 13.53
N GLY A 187 -14.13 -17.19 12.38
CA GLY A 187 -13.97 -17.83 11.07
C GLY A 187 -15.12 -18.79 10.67
N GLY A 188 -16.36 -18.53 11.14
CA GLY A 188 -17.52 -19.40 10.88
C GLY A 188 -17.80 -19.76 9.41
N ASP A 189 -18.71 -20.68 9.15
CA ASP A 189 -18.75 -21.40 7.86
C ASP A 189 -19.61 -20.74 6.75
N THR A 190 -20.29 -19.62 7.05
CA THR A 190 -21.26 -19.00 6.13
C THR A 190 -21.00 -17.50 5.87
N PRO A 191 -19.75 -17.09 5.55
CA PRO A 191 -19.40 -15.68 5.40
C PRO A 191 -20.21 -14.95 4.31
N GLU A 192 -20.52 -15.63 3.21
CA GLU A 192 -21.31 -15.05 2.11
C GLU A 192 -22.77 -14.77 2.54
N ASP A 193 -23.41 -15.73 3.20
CA ASP A 193 -24.79 -15.56 3.71
C ASP A 193 -24.84 -14.51 4.82
N CYS A 194 -23.80 -14.46 5.66
CA CYS A 194 -23.67 -13.42 6.68
C CYS A 194 -23.64 -12.02 6.04
N ALA A 195 -22.83 -11.81 5.00
CA ALA A 195 -22.74 -10.53 4.30
C ALA A 195 -24.09 -10.13 3.66
N ARG A 196 -24.79 -11.07 3.01
CA ARG A 196 -26.13 -10.82 2.45
C ARG A 196 -27.17 -10.48 3.52
N ALA A 197 -27.17 -11.20 4.63
CA ALA A 197 -28.10 -10.96 5.74
C ALA A 197 -27.84 -9.60 6.41
N MET A 198 -26.56 -9.23 6.59
CA MET A 198 -26.15 -7.94 7.12
C MET A 198 -26.53 -6.80 6.19
N THR A 199 -26.33 -6.94 4.88
CA THR A 199 -26.79 -5.99 3.85
C THR A 199 -28.29 -5.72 3.97
N LYS A 200 -29.10 -6.78 4.07
CA LYS A 200 -30.55 -6.65 4.27
C LYS A 200 -30.85 -5.87 5.56
N GLY A 201 -30.17 -6.21 6.66
CA GLY A 201 -30.33 -5.50 7.92
C GLY A 201 -29.91 -4.02 7.84
N TYR A 202 -28.91 -3.67 7.05
CA TYR A 202 -28.46 -2.29 6.86
C TYR A 202 -29.48 -1.47 6.08
N LYS A 203 -30.10 -2.07 5.07
CA LYS A 203 -31.22 -1.47 4.36
C LYS A 203 -32.38 -1.17 5.31
N GLU A 204 -32.74 -2.13 6.16
CA GLU A 204 -33.80 -1.96 7.16
C GLU A 204 -33.46 -0.88 8.20
N PHE A 205 -32.20 -0.82 8.65
CA PHE A 205 -31.71 0.26 9.50
C PHE A 205 -31.84 1.62 8.82
N TYR A 206 -31.44 1.73 7.55
CA TYR A 206 -31.56 2.97 6.80
C TYR A 206 -33.02 3.45 6.76
N GLU A 207 -33.94 2.56 6.41
CA GLU A 207 -35.38 2.86 6.31
C GLU A 207 -35.99 3.23 7.67
N ALA A 208 -35.61 2.53 8.74
CA ALA A 208 -36.20 2.72 10.06
C ALA A 208 -35.58 3.88 10.86
N VAL A 209 -34.32 4.24 10.60
CA VAL A 209 -33.56 5.16 11.46
C VAL A 209 -32.95 6.33 10.69
N VAL A 210 -32.40 6.12 9.50
CA VAL A 210 -31.67 7.18 8.78
C VAL A 210 -32.61 8.05 7.96
N ALA A 211 -33.44 7.45 7.09
CA ALA A 211 -34.36 8.20 6.23
C ALA A 211 -35.31 9.12 7.04
N PRO A 212 -35.94 8.67 8.14
CA PRO A 212 -36.83 9.54 8.92
C PRO A 212 -36.12 10.69 9.64
N ARG A 213 -34.79 10.65 9.81
CA ARG A 213 -34.01 11.75 10.40
C ARG A 213 -33.62 12.82 9.38
N ALA A 214 -33.72 12.52 8.09
CA ALA A 214 -33.38 13.42 7.01
C ALA A 214 -34.59 14.22 6.49
N GLU A 215 -35.80 13.85 6.92
CA GLU A 215 -37.06 14.56 6.69
C GLU A 215 -37.33 15.56 7.83
#